data_AF-A0A9E3L641-F1
#
_entry.id   AF-A0A9E3L641-F1
#
_cell.length_a   1.000
_cell.length_b   1.000
_cell.length_c   1.000
_cell.angle_alpha   90.00
_cell.angle_beta   90.00
_cell.angle_gamma   90.00
#
_symmetry.space_group_name_H-M   'P 1'
#
loop_
_entity.id
_entity.type
_entity.pdbx_description
1 polymer ?
#
loop_
_entity_poly.entity_id
_entity_poly.type
_entity_poly.pdbx_seq_one_letter_code
_entity_poly.pdbx_strand_id
1 'polypeptide(L)'
;MPDFLTRRNGTWHFVRRVPMEFAEFDRRGIVRHSTKVGISSDRTGRRAIRVAEKFNEELESFWLQCAQAADPAAASYDEVWRRARSLGFNYIENSELVSASAQKRLERIEALLSVGLENDATARAALLGTQPQPLILISKVFVEYEGLMEDVTGKQSASRLRVWRNSRMRVVRELVEVTGDKPVTELTETDGLDHVDW
;
A
#
# COMPACT_ATOMS: atom_id res chain seq x y z
N MET A 1 37.64 -8.82 4.98
CA MET A 1 37.43 -9.39 3.63
C MET A 1 36.22 -8.66 3.09
N PRO A 2 36.24 -8.09 1.88
CA PRO A 2 35.10 -7.31 1.41
C PRO A 2 33.85 -8.20 1.39
N ASP A 3 32.78 -7.69 1.99
CA ASP A 3 31.53 -8.41 2.15
C ASP A 3 31.03 -8.84 0.75
N PHE A 4 30.70 -10.11 0.59
CA PHE A 4 30.13 -10.71 -0.63
C PHE A 4 31.08 -11.04 -1.81
N LEU A 5 32.40 -10.94 -1.67
CA LEU A 5 33.35 -11.36 -2.73
C LEU A 5 33.94 -12.76 -2.51
N THR A 6 33.89 -13.58 -3.55
CA THR A 6 34.52 -14.91 -3.60
C THR A 6 35.39 -15.07 -4.84
N ARG A 7 36.35 -16.00 -4.77
CA ARG A 7 37.28 -16.31 -5.87
C ARG A 7 36.86 -17.59 -6.56
N ARG A 8 36.72 -17.57 -7.88
CA ARG A 8 36.41 -18.77 -8.67
C ARG A 8 36.97 -18.64 -10.08
N ASN A 9 37.56 -19.72 -10.59
CA ASN A 9 38.08 -19.80 -11.96
C ASN A 9 38.96 -18.60 -12.37
N GLY A 10 39.85 -18.15 -11.47
CA GLY A 10 40.74 -17.00 -11.73
C GLY A 10 40.04 -15.63 -11.78
N THR A 11 38.75 -15.54 -11.46
CA THR A 11 37.95 -14.32 -11.51
C THR A 11 37.28 -14.06 -10.15
N TRP A 12 37.00 -12.80 -9.84
CA TRP A 12 36.21 -12.41 -8.68
C TRP A 12 34.70 -12.57 -8.97
N HIS A 13 33.96 -13.06 -7.97
CA HIS A 13 32.52 -13.28 -8.04
C HIS A 13 31.82 -12.65 -6.85
N PHE A 14 30.71 -11.95 -7.13
CA PHE A 14 29.75 -11.51 -6.13
C PHE A 14 28.85 -12.68 -5.74
N VAL A 15 28.75 -12.94 -4.44
CA VAL A 15 27.91 -14.00 -3.89
C VAL A 15 27.20 -13.47 -2.66
N ARG A 16 25.87 -13.38 -2.74
CA ARG A 16 25.00 -12.96 -1.64
C ARG A 16 23.81 -13.90 -1.53
N ARG A 17 23.46 -14.24 -0.29
CA ARG A 17 22.24 -14.99 0.01
C ARG A 17 21.06 -14.02 -0.01
N VAL A 18 19.94 -14.43 -0.59
CA VAL A 18 18.68 -13.70 -0.49
C VAL A 18 18.25 -13.70 0.98
N PRO A 19 18.01 -12.53 1.62
CA PRO A 19 17.47 -12.46 2.97
C PRO A 19 16.12 -13.17 3.08
N MET A 20 15.79 -13.71 4.25
CA MET A 20 14.54 -14.48 4.44
C MET A 20 13.29 -13.67 4.12
N GLU A 21 13.30 -12.37 4.44
CA GLU A 21 12.21 -11.42 4.16
C GLU A 21 11.89 -11.31 2.67
N PHE A 22 12.87 -11.53 1.79
CA PHE A 22 12.69 -11.47 0.33
C PHE A 22 12.67 -12.85 -0.34
N ALA A 23 12.71 -13.94 0.44
CA ALA A 23 12.79 -15.30 -0.11
C ALA A 23 11.53 -15.72 -0.87
N GLU A 24 10.39 -15.12 -0.54
CA GLU A 24 9.13 -15.32 -1.26
C GLU A 24 9.18 -14.68 -2.66
N PHE A 25 9.84 -13.53 -2.79
CA PHE A 25 9.95 -12.76 -4.03
C PHE A 25 11.11 -13.22 -4.92
N ASP A 26 12.26 -13.60 -4.34
CA ASP A 26 13.43 -14.10 -5.06
C ASP A 26 13.79 -15.54 -4.64
N ARG A 27 13.30 -16.50 -5.44
CA ARG A 27 13.49 -17.94 -5.22
C ARG A 27 14.91 -18.45 -5.52
N ARG A 28 15.83 -17.59 -5.99
CA ARG A 28 17.20 -18.02 -6.35
C ARG A 28 18.00 -18.49 -5.14
N GLY A 29 17.66 -18.03 -3.93
CA GLY A 29 18.27 -18.41 -2.65
C GLY A 29 19.69 -17.88 -2.45
N ILE A 30 20.60 -18.14 -3.39
CA ILE A 30 21.96 -17.57 -3.44
C ILE A 30 22.19 -16.95 -4.80
N VAL A 31 22.28 -15.62 -4.84
CA VAL A 31 22.60 -14.87 -6.05
C VAL A 31 24.11 -14.90 -6.25
N ARG A 32 24.52 -15.37 -7.43
CA ARG A 32 25.93 -15.44 -7.85
C ARG A 32 26.10 -14.69 -9.15
N HIS A 33 27.01 -13.71 -9.16
CA HIS A 33 27.33 -12.93 -10.35
C HIS A 33 28.84 -12.81 -10.54
N SER A 34 29.33 -12.87 -11.78
CA SER A 34 30.75 -12.64 -12.05
C SER A 34 31.01 -11.14 -12.12
N THR A 35 32.04 -10.65 -11.43
CA THR A 35 32.45 -9.24 -11.58
C THR A 35 33.24 -9.00 -12.86
N LYS A 36 33.60 -10.08 -13.60
CA LYS A 36 34.48 -10.07 -14.78
C LYS A 36 35.89 -9.50 -14.51
N VAL A 37 36.25 -9.31 -13.24
CA VAL A 37 37.59 -8.85 -12.84
C VAL A 37 38.46 -10.07 -12.54
N GLY A 38 39.50 -10.27 -13.36
CA GLY A 38 40.48 -11.33 -13.14
C GLY A 38 41.33 -11.09 -11.89
N ILE A 39 41.58 -12.14 -11.12
CA ILE A 39 42.42 -12.11 -9.91
C ILE A 39 43.87 -11.77 -10.25
N SER A 40 44.34 -12.18 -11.44
CA SER A 40 45.67 -11.81 -11.96
C SER A 40 45.83 -10.31 -12.18
N SER A 41 44.76 -9.63 -12.61
CA SER A 41 44.75 -8.18 -12.85
C SER A 41 44.50 -7.37 -11.58
N ASP A 42 43.79 -7.92 -10.60
CA ASP A 42 43.46 -7.23 -9.35
C ASP A 42 43.55 -8.21 -8.17
N ARG A 43 44.77 -8.39 -7.66
CA ARG A 43 45.06 -9.35 -6.59
C ARG A 43 44.44 -8.97 -5.25
N THR A 44 44.29 -7.67 -5.00
CA THR A 44 43.67 -7.13 -3.77
C THR A 44 42.16 -6.99 -3.88
N GLY A 45 41.61 -7.02 -5.09
CA GLY A 45 40.18 -7.01 -5.37
C GLY A 45 39.55 -5.63 -5.29
N ARG A 46 40.32 -4.53 -5.26
CA ARG A 46 39.77 -3.17 -5.07
C ARG A 46 38.79 -2.74 -6.16
N ARG A 47 39.04 -3.14 -7.41
CA ARG A 47 38.13 -2.91 -8.53
C ARG A 47 36.94 -3.85 -8.46
N ALA A 48 37.16 -5.11 -8.06
CA ALA A 48 36.09 -6.07 -7.86
C ALA A 48 35.11 -5.64 -6.75
N ILE A 49 35.60 -4.98 -5.70
CA ILE A 49 34.79 -4.44 -4.59
C ILE A 49 33.78 -3.43 -5.11
N ARG A 50 34.23 -2.40 -5.85
CA ARG A 50 33.33 -1.37 -6.38
C ARG A 50 32.26 -1.94 -7.32
N VAL A 51 32.62 -2.95 -8.11
CA VAL A 51 31.67 -3.64 -8.97
C VAL A 51 30.66 -4.45 -8.14
N ALA A 52 31.12 -5.12 -7.08
CA ALA A 52 30.27 -5.85 -6.15
C ALA A 52 29.33 -4.93 -5.35
N GLU A 53 29.80 -3.77 -4.90
CA GLU A 53 28.99 -2.75 -4.22
C GLU A 53 27.86 -2.26 -5.12
N LYS A 54 28.17 -1.90 -6.38
CA LYS A 54 27.14 -1.50 -7.35
C LYS A 54 26.10 -2.60 -7.59
N PHE A 55 26.55 -3.85 -7.75
CA PHE A 55 25.63 -4.99 -7.86
C PHE A 55 24.80 -5.18 -6.60
N ASN A 56 25.37 -4.91 -5.42
CA ASN A 56 24.66 -5.00 -4.16
C ASN A 56 23.54 -3.97 -4.07
N GLU A 57 23.83 -2.71 -4.43
CA GLU A 57 22.84 -1.62 -4.46
C GLU A 57 21.70 -1.91 -5.44
N GLU A 58 22.02 -2.39 -6.64
CA GLU A 58 21.02 -2.79 -7.65
C GLU A 58 20.14 -3.93 -7.14
N LEU A 59 20.73 -4.92 -6.45
CA LEU A 59 20.04 -6.07 -5.90
C LEU A 59 19.12 -5.69 -4.73
N GLU A 60 19.57 -4.80 -3.84
CA GLU A 60 18.76 -4.28 -2.73
C GLU A 60 17.59 -3.46 -3.26
N SER A 61 17.84 -2.61 -4.25
CA SER A 61 16.79 -1.83 -4.93
C SER A 61 15.75 -2.75 -5.55
N PHE A 62 16.18 -3.84 -6.20
CA PHE A 62 15.27 -4.84 -6.77
C PHE A 62 14.41 -5.54 -5.71
N TRP A 63 15.00 -5.95 -4.58
CA TRP A 63 14.24 -6.58 -3.50
C TRP A 63 13.25 -5.63 -2.84
N LEU A 64 13.63 -4.37 -2.61
CA LEU A 64 12.73 -3.33 -2.10
C LEU A 64 11.57 -3.07 -3.06
N GLN A 65 11.84 -2.98 -4.36
CA GLN A 65 10.78 -2.84 -5.37
C GLN A 65 9.84 -4.04 -5.40
N CYS A 66 10.36 -5.26 -5.29
CA CYS A 66 9.53 -6.46 -5.25
C CYS A 66 8.64 -6.50 -4.01
N ALA A 67 9.18 -6.13 -2.84
CA ALA A 67 8.41 -6.03 -1.61
C ALA A 67 7.32 -4.94 -1.70
N GLN A 68 7.63 -3.77 -2.24
CA GLN A 68 6.66 -2.69 -2.45
C GLN A 68 5.60 -3.02 -3.51
N ALA A 69 5.96 -3.80 -4.53
CA ALA A 69 5.01 -4.24 -5.57
C ALA A 69 4.12 -5.39 -5.08
N ALA A 70 4.63 -6.24 -4.17
CA ALA A 70 3.87 -7.30 -3.53
C ALA A 70 2.97 -6.78 -2.39
N ASP A 71 3.30 -5.62 -1.81
CA ASP A 71 2.48 -4.92 -0.84
C ASP A 71 1.98 -3.56 -1.36
N PRO A 72 1.04 -3.51 -2.32
CA PRO A 72 0.27 -2.29 -2.58
C PRO A 72 -0.55 -1.86 -1.35
N ALA A 73 -0.71 -2.74 -0.35
CA ALA A 73 -1.52 -2.52 0.83
C ALA A 73 -0.82 -1.72 1.94
N ALA A 74 0.45 -1.33 1.75
CA ALA A 74 1.16 -0.50 2.73
C ALA A 74 0.61 0.95 2.80
N ALA A 75 0.03 1.46 1.71
CA ALA A 75 -0.61 2.77 1.73
C ALA A 75 -2.04 2.65 2.23
N SER A 76 -2.37 3.35 3.33
CA SER A 76 -3.76 3.43 3.79
C SER A 76 -4.64 4.00 2.67
N TYR A 77 -5.90 3.57 2.60
CA TYR A 77 -6.89 4.16 1.68
C TYR A 77 -6.90 5.69 1.79
N ASP A 78 -6.72 6.24 2.99
CA ASP A 78 -6.66 7.69 3.22
C ASP A 78 -5.46 8.36 2.55
N GLU A 79 -4.31 7.68 2.51
CA GLU A 79 -3.10 8.18 1.86
C GLU A 79 -3.27 8.18 0.35
N VAL A 80 -3.83 7.10 -0.19
CA VAL A 80 -4.19 6.97 -1.61
C VAL A 80 -5.20 8.05 -2.01
N TRP A 81 -6.23 8.27 -1.19
CA TRP A 81 -7.24 9.29 -1.42
C TRP A 81 -6.68 10.72 -1.36
N ARG A 82 -5.84 11.02 -0.34
CA ARG A 82 -5.12 12.29 -0.24
C ARG A 82 -4.19 12.50 -1.44
N ARG A 83 -3.52 11.43 -1.89
CA ARG A 83 -2.62 11.47 -3.03
C ARG A 83 -3.39 11.78 -4.32
N ALA A 84 -4.53 11.14 -4.57
CA ALA A 84 -5.39 11.45 -5.72
C ALA A 84 -5.74 12.93 -5.75
N ARG A 85 -6.19 13.48 -4.61
CA ARG A 85 -6.53 14.91 -4.48
C ARG A 85 -5.33 15.82 -4.71
N SER A 86 -4.16 15.47 -4.19
CA SER A 86 -2.93 16.25 -4.41
C SER A 86 -2.53 16.33 -5.89
N LEU A 87 -2.91 15.33 -6.67
CA LEU A 87 -2.68 15.25 -8.12
C LEU A 87 -3.82 15.88 -8.93
N GLY A 88 -4.86 16.42 -8.27
CA GLY A 88 -6.01 17.07 -8.93
C GLY A 88 -7.11 16.11 -9.37
N PHE A 89 -7.10 14.85 -8.91
CA PHE A 89 -8.09 13.84 -9.29
C PHE A 89 -8.94 13.40 -8.08
N ASN A 90 -10.19 13.02 -8.34
CA ASN A 90 -10.99 12.29 -7.38
C ASN A 90 -10.61 10.80 -7.42
N TYR A 91 -10.60 10.15 -6.25
CA TYR A 91 -10.46 8.70 -6.20
C TYR A 91 -11.64 8.03 -6.90
N ILE A 92 -11.36 7.03 -7.74
CA ILE A 92 -12.36 6.21 -8.43
C ILE A 92 -11.82 4.79 -8.38
N GLU A 93 -12.65 3.82 -8.01
CA GLU A 93 -12.28 2.41 -7.99
C GLU A 93 -11.96 1.90 -9.40
N ASN A 94 -11.07 0.91 -9.49
CA ASN A 94 -10.67 0.36 -10.78
C ASN A 94 -11.87 -0.20 -11.60
N SER A 95 -12.85 -0.83 -10.94
CA SER A 95 -14.08 -1.35 -11.56
C SER A 95 -14.88 -0.26 -12.28
N GLU A 96 -15.07 0.88 -11.61
CA GLU A 96 -15.76 2.05 -12.15
C GLU A 96 -14.91 2.74 -13.23
N LEU A 97 -13.59 2.84 -13.01
CA LEU A 97 -12.67 3.47 -13.96
C LEU A 97 -12.58 2.72 -15.29
N VAL A 98 -12.59 1.38 -15.25
CA VAL A 98 -12.64 0.53 -16.44
C VAL A 98 -13.94 0.76 -17.24
N SER A 99 -15.04 0.99 -16.54
CA SER A 99 -16.35 1.28 -17.15
C SER A 99 -16.48 2.72 -17.67
N ALA A 100 -15.59 3.62 -17.27
CA ALA A 100 -15.59 5.02 -17.71
C ALA A 100 -15.18 5.19 -19.19
N SER A 101 -15.14 6.44 -19.67
CA SER A 101 -14.66 6.74 -21.01
C SER A 101 -13.15 6.48 -21.16
N ALA A 102 -12.71 6.12 -22.37
CA ALA A 102 -11.29 5.93 -22.67
C ALA A 102 -10.46 7.19 -22.41
N GLN A 103 -11.03 8.36 -22.70
CA GLN A 103 -10.42 9.66 -22.44
C GLN A 103 -10.09 9.85 -20.96
N LYS A 104 -11.04 9.59 -20.06
CA LYS A 104 -10.85 9.73 -18.60
C LYS A 104 -9.79 8.77 -18.06
N ARG A 105 -9.64 7.58 -18.66
CA ARG A 105 -8.56 6.64 -18.34
C ARG A 105 -7.20 7.16 -18.80
N LEU A 106 -7.11 7.65 -20.04
CA LEU A 106 -5.87 8.17 -20.61
C LEU A 106 -5.35 9.38 -19.83
N GLU A 107 -6.22 10.32 -19.48
CA GLU A 107 -5.85 11.51 -18.68
C GLU A 107 -5.15 11.14 -17.36
N ARG A 108 -5.60 10.07 -16.69
CA ARG A 108 -4.99 9.58 -15.45
C ARG A 108 -3.63 8.92 -15.68
N ILE A 109 -3.48 8.19 -16.78
CA ILE A 109 -2.20 7.56 -17.17
C ILE A 109 -1.19 8.65 -17.56
N GLU A 110 -1.62 9.64 -18.33
CA GLU A 110 -0.80 10.79 -18.71
C GLU A 110 -0.36 11.60 -17.49
N ALA A 111 -1.23 11.77 -16.48
CA ALA A 111 -0.87 12.41 -15.23
C ALA A 111 0.22 11.65 -14.46
N LEU A 112 0.23 10.31 -14.50
CA LEU A 112 1.31 9.52 -13.90
C LEU A 112 2.65 9.73 -14.62
N LEU A 113 2.61 9.71 -15.96
CA LEU A 113 3.82 9.78 -16.79
C LEU A 113 4.41 11.20 -16.84
N SER A 114 3.57 12.23 -16.93
CA SER A 114 4.02 13.63 -17.01
C SER A 114 4.74 14.11 -15.76
N VAL A 115 4.38 13.57 -14.59
CA VAL A 115 4.98 13.91 -13.31
C VAL A 115 6.16 12.97 -12.96
N GLY A 116 6.39 11.90 -13.73
CA GLY A 116 7.45 10.92 -13.46
C GLY A 116 7.15 10.03 -12.24
N LEU A 117 5.87 9.78 -11.96
CA LEU A 117 5.40 9.02 -10.81
C LEU A 117 5.02 7.57 -11.17
N GLU A 118 5.49 7.05 -12.31
CA GLU A 118 5.20 5.68 -12.76
C GLU A 118 5.69 4.61 -11.77
N ASN A 119 6.74 4.91 -11.01
CA ASN A 119 7.31 4.03 -9.99
C ASN A 119 6.76 4.31 -8.57
N ASP A 120 5.96 5.36 -8.37
CA ASP A 120 5.32 5.66 -7.10
C ASP A 120 4.06 4.79 -6.96
N ALA A 121 4.17 3.75 -6.13
CA ALA A 121 3.09 2.80 -5.88
C ALA A 121 1.80 3.48 -5.38
N THR A 122 1.92 4.49 -4.51
CA THR A 122 0.78 5.22 -3.94
C THR A 122 0.13 6.12 -4.97
N ALA A 123 0.90 6.83 -5.78
CA ALA A 123 0.35 7.64 -6.88
C ALA A 123 -0.36 6.76 -7.93
N ARG A 124 0.24 5.62 -8.27
CA ARG A 124 -0.36 4.65 -9.18
C ARG A 124 -1.67 4.09 -8.63
N ALA A 125 -1.70 3.71 -7.35
CA ALA A 125 -2.93 3.25 -6.70
C ALA A 125 -4.01 4.34 -6.66
N ALA A 126 -3.61 5.59 -6.42
CA ALA A 126 -4.50 6.74 -6.34
C ALA A 126 -5.18 7.09 -7.66
N LEU A 127 -4.43 7.03 -8.77
CA LEU A 127 -4.96 7.39 -10.08
C LEU A 127 -5.64 6.22 -10.79
N LEU A 128 -5.17 4.98 -10.59
CA LEU A 128 -5.73 3.80 -11.24
C LEU A 128 -6.79 3.07 -10.40
N GLY A 129 -7.03 3.50 -9.15
CA GLY A 129 -8.11 2.93 -8.34
C GLY A 129 -7.82 1.52 -7.83
N THR A 130 -6.56 1.15 -7.71
CA THR A 130 -6.17 -0.23 -7.35
C THR A 130 -6.23 -0.51 -5.86
N GLN A 131 -6.48 0.52 -5.03
CA GLN A 131 -6.67 0.33 -3.59
C GLN A 131 -8.12 -0.04 -3.30
N PRO A 132 -8.41 -1.17 -2.65
CA PRO A 132 -9.79 -1.47 -2.28
C PRO A 132 -10.32 -0.42 -1.30
N GLN A 133 -11.54 0.06 -1.54
CA GLN A 133 -12.22 0.89 -0.56
C GLN A 133 -12.46 0.07 0.72
N PRO A 134 -12.19 0.61 1.92
CA PRO A 134 -12.49 -0.09 3.15
C PRO A 134 -14.01 -0.30 3.26
N LEU A 135 -14.40 -1.57 3.36
CA LEU A 135 -15.77 -1.96 3.66
C LEU A 135 -16.02 -1.75 5.15
N ILE A 136 -16.59 -0.59 5.50
CA ILE A 136 -16.99 -0.31 6.87
C ILE A 136 -18.35 -0.96 7.11
N LEU A 137 -18.41 -1.88 8.08
CA LEU A 137 -19.67 -2.48 8.53
C LEU A 137 -20.50 -1.47 9.32
N ILE A 138 -21.82 -1.57 9.23
CA ILE A 138 -22.75 -0.70 9.98
C ILE A 138 -22.41 -0.71 11.48
N SER A 139 -22.09 -1.88 12.05
CA SER A 139 -21.69 -2.02 13.45
C SER A 139 -20.43 -1.21 13.84
N LYS A 140 -19.57 -0.90 12.88
CA LYS A 140 -18.31 -0.17 13.08
C LYS A 140 -18.39 1.32 12.75
N VAL A 141 -19.44 1.77 12.07
CA VAL A 141 -19.61 3.18 11.66
C VAL A 141 -19.47 4.14 12.81
N PHE A 142 -20.10 3.84 13.96
CA PHE A 142 -20.04 4.76 15.08
C PHE A 142 -18.64 4.89 15.67
N VAL A 143 -17.83 3.82 15.61
CA VAL A 143 -16.43 3.85 16.08
C VAL A 143 -15.61 4.78 15.20
N GLU A 144 -15.76 4.67 13.88
CA GLU A 144 -15.08 5.55 12.92
C GLU A 144 -15.53 7.02 13.08
N TYR A 145 -16.85 7.24 13.21
CA TYR A 145 -17.41 8.57 13.46
C TYR A 145 -16.91 9.17 14.78
N GLU A 146 -16.81 8.36 15.84
CA GLU A 146 -16.27 8.81 17.11
C GLU A 146 -14.81 9.25 17.00
N GLY A 147 -13.98 8.50 16.27
CA GLY A 147 -12.59 8.88 16.01
C GLY A 147 -12.47 10.24 15.32
N LEU A 148 -13.35 10.53 14.35
CA LEU A 148 -13.39 11.83 13.66
C LEU A 148 -13.86 12.99 14.56
N MET A 149 -14.58 12.68 15.64
CA MET A 149 -15.16 13.66 16.57
C MET A 149 -14.34 13.82 17.85
N GLU A 150 -13.07 13.39 17.87
CA GLU A 150 -12.19 13.49 19.04
C GLU A 150 -12.09 14.93 19.57
N ASP A 151 -12.01 15.93 18.68
CA ASP A 151 -11.96 17.35 19.05
C ASP A 151 -13.18 17.84 19.84
N VAL A 152 -14.34 17.24 19.58
CA VAL A 152 -15.63 17.60 20.19
C VAL A 152 -15.89 16.74 21.43
N THR A 153 -15.49 15.48 21.41
CA THR A 153 -15.66 14.53 22.52
C THR A 153 -14.62 14.77 23.62
N GLY A 154 -13.37 15.12 23.29
CA GLY A 154 -12.31 15.40 24.26
C GLY A 154 -12.61 16.55 25.23
N LYS A 155 -13.55 17.45 24.88
CA LYS A 155 -13.98 18.58 25.72
C LYS A 155 -15.13 18.26 26.68
N GLN A 156 -15.70 17.05 26.60
CA GLN A 156 -16.85 16.65 27.42
C GLN A 156 -16.42 15.90 28.69
N SER A 157 -17.24 16.00 29.74
CA SER A 157 -17.04 15.20 30.94
C SER A 157 -17.29 13.71 30.65
N ALA A 158 -16.61 12.83 31.38
CA ALA A 158 -16.73 11.37 31.22
C ALA A 158 -18.20 10.87 31.28
N SER A 159 -19.02 11.48 32.13
CA SER A 159 -20.45 11.14 32.24
C SER A 159 -21.26 11.51 31.01
N ARG A 160 -21.04 12.70 30.43
CA ARG A 160 -21.72 13.14 29.20
C ARG A 160 -21.27 12.32 28.01
N LEU A 161 -19.98 12.01 27.92
CA LEU A 161 -19.42 11.13 26.89
C LEU A 161 -20.06 9.75 26.92
N ARG A 162 -20.20 9.15 28.11
CA ARG A 162 -20.85 7.84 28.25
C ARG A 162 -22.30 7.87 27.72
N VAL A 163 -23.08 8.88 28.09
CA VAL A 163 -24.47 9.01 27.61
C VAL A 163 -24.50 9.25 26.10
N TRP A 164 -23.62 10.10 25.58
CA TRP A 164 -23.50 10.43 24.16
C TRP A 164 -23.11 9.21 23.29
N ARG A 165 -22.18 8.36 23.78
CA ARG A 165 -21.79 7.10 23.14
C ARG A 165 -22.95 6.11 23.16
N ASN A 166 -23.52 5.88 24.34
CA ASN A 166 -24.55 4.86 24.52
C ASN A 166 -25.80 5.14 23.68
N SER A 167 -26.21 6.40 23.53
CA SER A 167 -27.38 6.74 22.71
C SER A 167 -27.15 6.44 21.23
N ARG A 168 -25.95 6.70 20.69
CA ARG A 168 -25.62 6.44 19.27
C ARG A 168 -25.33 4.98 18.99
N MET A 169 -24.61 4.30 19.88
CA MET A 169 -24.41 2.86 19.79
C MET A 169 -25.73 2.10 19.82
N ARG A 170 -26.71 2.59 20.60
CA ARG A 170 -28.04 2.00 20.63
C ARG A 170 -28.73 2.08 19.26
N VAL A 171 -28.73 3.25 18.62
CA VAL A 171 -29.32 3.43 17.27
C VAL A 171 -28.63 2.54 16.24
N VAL A 172 -27.30 2.46 16.26
CA VAL A 172 -26.56 1.57 15.35
C VAL A 172 -26.93 0.10 15.58
N ARG A 173 -27.07 -0.32 16.84
CA ARG A 173 -27.49 -1.69 17.16
C ARG A 173 -28.90 -1.98 16.65
N GLU A 174 -29.83 -1.06 16.86
CA GLU A 174 -31.22 -1.19 16.38
C GLU A 174 -31.25 -1.28 14.84
N LEU A 175 -30.47 -0.45 14.15
CA LEU A 175 -30.34 -0.53 12.69
C LEU A 175 -29.76 -1.88 12.21
N VAL A 176 -28.74 -2.40 12.90
CA VAL A 176 -28.16 -3.72 12.61
C VAL A 176 -29.16 -4.86 12.87
N GLU A 177 -30.02 -4.74 13.88
CA GLU A 177 -31.07 -5.73 14.17
C GLU A 177 -32.11 -5.79 13.04
N VAL A 178 -32.44 -4.65 12.40
CA VAL A 178 -33.40 -4.58 11.30
C VAL A 178 -32.78 -5.04 9.97
N THR A 179 -31.57 -4.56 9.66
CA THR A 179 -30.99 -4.65 8.30
C THR A 179 -29.89 -5.70 8.16
N GLY A 180 -29.41 -6.25 9.28
CA GLY A 180 -28.21 -7.09 9.37
C GLY A 180 -26.91 -6.26 9.39
N ASP A 181 -25.80 -6.88 9.82
CA ASP A 181 -24.48 -6.21 9.83
C ASP A 181 -23.81 -6.29 8.45
N LYS A 182 -24.29 -5.45 7.53
CA LYS A 182 -23.74 -5.32 6.18
C LYS A 182 -22.82 -4.11 6.03
N PRO A 183 -22.04 -4.02 4.94
CA PRO A 183 -21.26 -2.82 4.63
C PRO A 183 -22.17 -1.60 4.43
N VAL A 184 -21.71 -0.42 4.85
CA VAL A 184 -22.44 0.86 4.68
C VAL A 184 -22.73 1.16 3.21
N THR A 185 -21.84 0.75 2.31
CA THR A 185 -22.00 0.90 0.87
C THR A 185 -23.18 0.11 0.28
N GLU A 186 -23.68 -0.88 1.02
CA GLU A 186 -24.81 -1.73 0.64
C GLU A 186 -26.12 -1.30 1.31
N LEU A 187 -26.13 -0.18 2.04
CA LEU A 187 -27.36 0.39 2.58
C LEU A 187 -28.24 0.93 1.45
N THR A 188 -29.51 0.54 1.50
CA THR A 188 -30.54 0.88 0.53
C THR A 188 -31.62 1.76 1.17
N GLU A 189 -32.43 2.41 0.35
CA GLU A 189 -33.56 3.21 0.84
C GLU A 189 -34.59 2.36 1.61
N THR A 190 -34.78 1.10 1.20
CA THR A 190 -35.66 0.14 1.89
C THR A 190 -35.19 -0.15 3.31
N ASP A 191 -33.88 -0.25 3.54
CA ASP A 191 -33.32 -0.43 4.88
C ASP A 191 -33.67 0.73 5.81
N GLY A 192 -33.70 1.96 5.25
CA GLY A 192 -34.09 3.16 5.98
C GLY A 192 -35.57 3.17 6.33
N LEU A 193 -36.42 2.73 5.41
CA LEU A 193 -37.87 2.62 5.65
C LEU A 193 -38.18 1.55 6.70
N ASP A 194 -37.56 0.38 6.60
CA ASP A 194 -37.73 -0.72 7.55
C ASP A 194 -37.32 -0.32 8.98
N HIS A 195 -36.28 0.53 9.12
CA HIS A 195 -35.86 1.04 10.43
C HIS A 195 -36.82 2.07 11.02
N VAL A 196 -37.51 2.88 10.19
CA VAL A 196 -38.49 3.87 10.66
C VAL A 196 -39.78 3.19 11.13
N ASP A 197 -40.16 2.08 10.50
CA ASP A 197 -41.36 1.31 10.82
C ASP A 197 -41.19 0.36 12.03
N TRP A 198 -39.98 0.27 12.60
CA TRP A 198 -39.60 -0.60 13.72
C TRP A 198 -39.83 0.03 15.11
#